data_AF-A0A453PDI2-F1
#
_entry.id   AF-A0A453PDI2-F1
#
_cell.length_a   1.000
_cell.length_b   1.000
_cell.length_c   1.000
_cell.angle_alpha   90.00
_cell.angle_beta   90.00
_cell.angle_gamma   90.00
#
_symmetry.space_group_name_H-M   'P 1'
#
loop_
_entity.id
_entity.type
_entity.pdbx_description
1 polymer ?
#
loop_
_entity_poly.entity_id
_entity_poly.type
_entity_poly.pdbx_seq_one_letter_code
_entity_poly.pdbx_strand_id
1 'polypeptide(L)'
;MKLFYSENETELLAWLQKIMLIWGEEDKLFDIELAKKMKEQLGENCYLQGIPKAGHLLHLERPCAYNRQLGRFLAYVNSQENQATS
;
A
#
# COMPACT_ATOMS: atom_id res chain seq x y z
N MET A 1 -36.00 -17.51 7.87
CA MET A 1 -35.43 -17.57 6.50
C MET A 1 -35.85 -16.34 5.73
N LYS A 2 -35.03 -15.29 5.81
CA LYS A 2 -34.86 -14.22 4.83
C LYS A 2 -33.79 -13.32 5.42
N LEU A 3 -32.56 -13.37 4.91
CA LEU A 3 -31.73 -12.17 4.87
C LEU A 3 -30.97 -12.25 3.56
N PHE A 4 -31.27 -11.24 2.75
CA PHE A 4 -30.66 -10.98 1.46
C PHE A 4 -29.16 -10.85 1.69
N TYR A 5 -28.37 -11.69 1.03
CA TYR A 5 -26.94 -11.46 0.90
C TYR A 5 -26.78 -10.19 0.07
N SER A 6 -26.57 -9.06 0.74
CA SER A 6 -26.15 -7.84 0.06
C SER A 6 -24.69 -8.01 -0.31
N GLU A 7 -24.37 -7.83 -1.59
CA GLU A 7 -23.02 -7.85 -2.17
C GLU A 7 -22.06 -6.79 -1.58
N ASN A 8 -22.44 -6.13 -0.48
CA ASN A 8 -21.77 -4.97 0.11
C ASN A 8 -21.03 -5.23 1.44
N GLU A 9 -21.18 -6.37 2.11
CA GLU A 9 -20.41 -6.65 3.34
C GLU A 9 -18.93 -6.96 3.03
N THR A 10 -18.66 -7.54 1.86
CA THR A 10 -17.30 -7.87 1.39
C THR A 10 -16.48 -6.63 1.03
N GLU A 11 -17.14 -5.57 0.52
CA GLU A 11 -16.51 -4.25 0.30
C GLU A 11 -16.33 -3.48 1.62
N LEU A 12 -17.16 -3.73 2.64
CA LEU A 12 -17.10 -3.06 3.95
C LEU A 12 -15.98 -3.59 4.86
N LEU A 13 -15.47 -4.79 4.61
CA LEU A 13 -14.15 -5.25 5.06
C LEU A 13 -13.00 -4.57 4.29
N ALA A 14 -13.23 -3.38 3.71
CA ALA A 14 -12.25 -2.54 3.02
C ALA A 14 -10.95 -2.47 3.81
N TRP A 15 -10.03 -3.34 3.42
CA TRP A 15 -8.63 -3.42 3.81
C TRP A 15 -8.39 -3.14 5.29
N LEU A 16 -8.81 -4.05 6.19
CA LEU A 16 -8.35 -4.05 7.59
C LEU A 16 -6.82 -4.10 7.68
N GLN A 17 -6.18 -4.74 6.69
CA GLN A 17 -4.74 -4.78 6.56
C GLN A 17 -4.17 -3.42 6.15
N LYS A 18 -3.01 -3.08 6.71
CA LYS A 18 -2.21 -1.93 6.26
C LYS A 18 -1.62 -2.25 4.88
N ILE A 19 -1.65 -1.29 3.98
CA ILE A 19 -1.14 -1.41 2.61
C ILE A 19 -0.13 -0.28 2.36
N MET A 20 1.00 -0.58 1.71
CA MET A 20 1.93 0.44 1.26
C MET A 20 2.22 0.27 -0.23
N LEU A 21 1.88 1.28 -1.01
CA LEU A 21 2.28 1.43 -2.40
C LEU A 21 3.66 2.10 -2.44
N ILE A 22 4.64 1.45 -3.05
CA ILE A 22 5.94 2.07 -3.36
C ILE A 22 6.00 2.29 -4.88
N TRP A 23 6.25 3.53 -5.30
CA TRP A 23 6.18 3.92 -6.70
C TRP A 23 7.43 4.65 -7.16
N GLY A 24 7.85 4.44 -8.40
CA GLY A 24 8.90 5.24 -9.02
C GLY A 24 8.31 6.56 -9.52
N GLU A 25 8.86 7.70 -9.09
CA GLU A 25 8.34 9.01 -9.50
C GLU A 25 8.57 9.32 -11.00
N GLU A 26 9.49 8.59 -11.65
CA GLU A 26 9.82 8.71 -13.07
C GLU A 26 9.30 7.50 -13.88
N ASP A 27 8.33 6.74 -13.35
CA ASP A 27 7.72 5.62 -14.08
C ASP A 27 6.94 6.16 -15.29
N LYS A 28 7.34 5.70 -16.48
CA LYS A 28 6.76 6.08 -17.77
C LYS A 28 5.70 5.09 -18.28
N LEU A 29 5.61 3.92 -17.66
CA LEU A 29 4.58 2.92 -17.95
C LEU A 29 3.35 3.17 -17.10
N PHE A 30 3.54 3.48 -15.82
CA PHE A 30 2.46 3.81 -14.91
C PHE A 30 2.74 5.11 -14.15
N ASP A 31 2.04 6.18 -14.54
CA ASP A 31 2.15 7.49 -13.92
C ASP A 31 1.83 7.44 -12.41
N ILE A 32 2.53 8.24 -11.61
CA ILE A 32 2.27 8.37 -10.18
C ILE A 32 0.84 8.87 -9.86
N GLU A 33 0.17 9.56 -10.79
CA GLU A 33 -1.24 9.89 -10.65
C GLU A 33 -2.15 8.65 -10.57
N LEU A 34 -1.77 7.54 -11.21
CA LEU A 34 -2.46 6.27 -11.03
C LEU A 34 -2.30 5.76 -9.59
N ALA A 35 -1.09 5.83 -9.04
CA ALA A 35 -0.82 5.43 -7.66
C ALA A 35 -1.60 6.26 -6.63
N LYS A 36 -1.77 7.57 -6.89
CA LYS A 36 -2.60 8.45 -6.06
C LYS A 36 -4.07 8.05 -6.10
N LYS A 37 -4.62 7.79 -7.30
CA LYS A 37 -6.00 7.29 -7.45
C LYS A 37 -6.20 5.95 -6.74
N MET A 38 -5.23 5.04 -6.85
CA MET A 38 -5.28 3.75 -6.14
C MET A 38 -5.27 3.97 -4.62
N LYS A 39 -4.42 4.88 -4.10
CA LYS A 39 -4.42 5.24 -2.69
C LYS A 39 -5.77 5.78 -2.23
N GLU A 40 -6.41 6.66 -3.01
CA GLU A 40 -7.74 7.19 -2.72
C GLU A 40 -8.80 6.09 -2.66
N GLN A 41 -8.77 5.13 -3.59
CA GLN A 41 -9.70 4.00 -3.60
C GLN A 41 -9.48 3.01 -2.46
N LEU A 42 -8.22 2.81 -2.04
CA LEU A 42 -7.85 1.91 -0.94
C LEU A 42 -8.05 2.55 0.45
N GLY A 43 -8.23 3.87 0.51
CA GLY A 43 -8.57 4.61 1.73
C GLY A 43 -7.41 4.75 2.72
N GLU A 44 -7.77 5.06 3.97
CA GLU A 44 -6.83 5.49 5.02
C GLU A 44 -5.81 4.43 5.45
N ASN A 45 -6.08 3.14 5.20
CA ASN A 45 -5.13 2.07 5.49
C ASN A 45 -4.04 1.93 4.42
N CYS A 46 -4.10 2.74 3.36
CA CYS A 46 -3.13 2.75 2.27
C CYS A 46 -2.16 3.95 2.35
N TYR A 47 -0.88 3.62 2.46
CA TYR A 47 0.23 4.56 2.35
C TYR A 47 0.78 4.56 0.92
N LEU A 48 1.23 5.71 0.44
CA LEU A 48 1.88 5.86 -0.86
C LEU A 48 3.24 6.52 -0.65
N GLN A 49 4.30 5.88 -1.14
CA GLN A 49 5.67 6.37 -1.06
C GLN A 49 6.30 6.42 -2.45
N GLY A 50 6.57 7.65 -2.91
CA GLY A 50 7.37 7.88 -4.12
C GLY A 50 8.86 7.63 -3.87
N ILE A 51 9.56 7.10 -4.87
CA ILE A 51 11.01 7.04 -4.93
C ILE A 51 11.49 7.93 -6.08
N PRO A 52 12.19 9.05 -5.78
CA PRO A 52 12.70 9.95 -6.81
C PRO A 52 13.84 9.31 -7.60
N LYS A 53 13.91 9.62 -8.90
CA LYS A 53 14.87 9.01 -9.84
C LYS A 53 14.77 7.49 -9.89
N ALA A 54 13.53 7.00 -9.92
CA ALA A 54 13.21 5.60 -10.16
C ALA A 54 11.99 5.53 -11.08
N GLY A 55 12.01 4.62 -12.04
CA GLY A 55 10.91 4.27 -12.91
C GLY A 55 10.24 2.97 -12.50
N HIS A 56 9.81 2.20 -13.51
CA HIS A 56 9.00 1.01 -13.31
C HIS A 56 9.68 -0.08 -12.48
N LEU A 57 10.99 -0.25 -12.66
CA LEU A 57 11.79 -1.26 -11.96
C LEU A 57 12.50 -0.65 -10.75
N LEU A 58 11.79 0.16 -9.97
CA LEU A 58 12.35 0.93 -8.86
C LEU A 58 13.16 0.11 -7.82
N HIS A 59 12.85 -1.18 -7.67
CA HIS A 59 13.57 -2.09 -6.79
C HIS A 59 14.97 -2.46 -7.33
N LEU A 60 15.16 -2.45 -8.67
CA LEU A 60 16.47 -2.63 -9.32
C LEU A 60 17.21 -1.31 -9.48
N GLU A 61 16.48 -0.23 -9.78
CA GLU A 61 17.07 1.09 -10.06
C GLU A 61 17.55 1.79 -8.77
N ARG A 62 16.79 1.66 -7.68
CA ARG A 62 17.07 2.29 -6.38
C ARG A 62 16.93 1.30 -5.21
N PRO A 63 17.67 0.17 -5.20
CA PRO A 63 17.47 -0.93 -4.26
C PRO A 63 17.58 -0.49 -2.79
N CYS A 64 18.53 0.38 -2.46
CA CYS A 64 18.69 0.88 -1.08
C CYS A 64 17.52 1.78 -0.64
N ALA A 65 16.97 2.59 -1.54
CA ALA A 65 15.83 3.42 -1.22
C ALA A 65 14.56 2.56 -1.07
N TYR A 66 14.35 1.61 -1.98
CA TYR A 66 13.25 0.65 -1.92
C TYR A 66 13.28 -0.18 -0.64
N ASN A 67 14.38 -0.88 -0.37
CA ASN A 67 14.51 -1.76 0.79
C ASN A 67 14.36 -1.00 2.11
N ARG A 68 14.80 0.26 2.18
CA ARG A 68 14.58 1.09 3.36
C ARG A 68 13.10 1.35 3.63
N GLN A 69 12.31 1.63 2.60
CA GLN A 69 10.86 1.84 2.77
C GLN A 69 10.14 0.55 3.09
N LEU A 70 10.47 -0.53 2.39
CA LEU A 70 9.94 -1.87 2.69
C LEU A 70 10.23 -2.29 4.13
N GLY A 71 11.49 -2.17 4.58
CA GLY A 71 11.89 -2.52 5.94
C GLY A 71 11.17 -1.69 7.01
N ARG A 72 10.99 -0.39 6.79
CA ARG A 72 10.22 0.48 7.70
C ARG A 72 8.77 0.04 7.83
N PHE A 73 8.14 -0.33 6.72
CA PHE A 73 6.75 -0.78 6.73
C PHE A 73 6.60 -2.13 7.43
N LEU A 74 7.49 -3.08 7.18
CA LEU A 74 7.47 -4.38 7.86
C LEU A 74 7.68 -4.21 9.38
N ALA A 75 8.62 -3.36 9.79
CA ALA A 75 8.83 -3.05 11.21
C ALA A 75 7.59 -2.39 11.84
N TYR A 76 6.94 -1.47 11.13
CA TYR A 76 5.68 -0.85 11.56
C TYR A 76 4.60 -1.91 11.79
N VAL A 77 4.28 -2.73 10.78
CA VAL A 77 3.25 -3.76 10.87
C VAL A 77 3.53 -4.73 12.03
N ASN A 78 4.76 -5.25 12.14
CA ASN A 78 5.16 -6.16 13.22
C ASN A 78 5.03 -5.52 14.61
N SER A 79 5.28 -4.20 14.74
CA SER A 79 5.10 -3.49 16.02
C SER A 79 3.64 -3.39 16.45
N GLN A 80 2.70 -3.32 15.50
CA GLN A 80 1.27 -3.23 15.79
C GLN A 80 0.71 -4.60 16.21
N GLU A 81 1.19 -5.69 15.62
CA GLU A 81 0.82 -7.05 16.01
C GLU A 81 1.18 -7.34 17.47
N ASN A 82 2.41 -7.00 17.89
CA ASN A 82 2.86 -7.21 19.26
C ASN A 82 2.06 -6.43 20.31
N GLN A 83 1.47 -5.28 19.94
CA GLN A 83 0.61 -4.49 20.81
C GLN A 83 -0.82 -5.05 20.89
N ALA A 84 -1.29 -5.76 19.87
CA ALA A 84 -2.62 -6.37 19.86
C ALA A 84 -2.69 -7.69 20.65
N THR A 85 -1.55 -8.33 20.91
CA THR A 85 -1.43 -9.59 21.64
C THR A 85 -0.92 -9.46 23.08
N SER A 86 -0.74 -8.22 23.57
CA SER A 86 -0.33 -7.90 24.97
C SER A 86 -1.49 -7.28 25.73
#